data_AF-H9UM27-F1
#
_entry.id   AF-H9UM27-F1
#
_cell.length_a   1.000
_cell.length_b   1.000
_cell.length_c   1.000
_cell.angle_alpha   90.00
_cell.angle_beta   90.00
_cell.angle_gamma   90.00
#
_symmetry.space_group_name_H-M   'P 1'
#
loop_
_entity.id
_entity.type
_entity.pdbx_description
1 polymer ?
#
loop_
_entity_poly.entity_id
_entity_poly.type
_entity_poly.pdbx_seq_one_letter_code
_entity_poly.pdbx_strand_id
1 'polypeptide(L)'
;MAMVLRKTLLNNLGACATIIGMKTTITVLSAVLLTILAIGCQTVPSDIPEDLTPMEYFQRGQDEVDRRNFRGGLAYYETFLERYPDDIENGVVAEYWVAFIHHKMGERETAIAGFTELLAQEDELQGRVPEWPFILSRRVLEEMGEES
;
A
#
# COMPACT_ATOMS: atom_id res chain seq x y z
N MET A 1 7.87 -64.06 -35.39
CA MET A 1 8.66 -63.03 -34.70
C MET A 1 8.40 -61.64 -35.31
N ALA A 2 7.15 -61.16 -35.30
CA ALA A 2 6.78 -59.85 -35.90
C ALA A 2 5.69 -59.07 -35.12
N MET A 3 5.06 -59.70 -34.12
CA MET A 3 3.91 -59.10 -33.42
C MET A 3 4.29 -58.28 -32.17
N VAL A 4 5.50 -58.50 -31.61
CA VAL A 4 5.95 -57.81 -30.39
C VAL A 4 6.54 -56.43 -30.69
N LEU A 5 7.11 -56.21 -31.88
CA LEU A 5 7.72 -54.92 -32.25
C LEU A 5 6.73 -53.81 -32.61
N ARG A 6 5.46 -54.13 -32.89
CA ARG A 6 4.46 -53.11 -33.29
C ARG A 6 3.84 -52.37 -32.10
N LYS A 7 3.84 -52.97 -30.90
CA LYS A 7 3.16 -52.41 -29.73
C LYS A 7 3.96 -51.31 -29.02
N THR A 8 5.28 -51.32 -29.17
CA THR A 8 6.17 -50.35 -28.49
C THR A 8 6.27 -49.00 -29.21
N LEU A 9 6.03 -48.95 -30.53
CA LEU A 9 6.12 -47.71 -31.31
C LEU A 9 4.88 -46.80 -31.19
N LEU A 10 3.72 -47.33 -30.79
CA LEU A 10 2.49 -46.55 -30.62
C LEU A 10 2.37 -45.87 -29.24
N ASN A 11 3.13 -46.29 -28.22
CA ASN A 11 3.05 -45.69 -26.88
C ASN A 11 3.90 -44.42 -26.70
N ASN A 12 4.93 -44.19 -27.53
CA ASN A 12 5.81 -43.02 -27.38
C ASN A 12 5.29 -41.75 -28.08
N LEU A 13 4.34 -41.86 -29.03
CA LEU A 13 3.75 -40.68 -29.66
C LEU A 13 2.76 -39.93 -28.75
N GLY A 14 2.12 -40.60 -27.78
CA GLY A 14 1.17 -39.98 -26.84
C GLY A 14 1.81 -39.18 -25.70
N ALA A 15 3.02 -39.55 -25.28
CA ALA A 15 3.73 -38.87 -24.19
C ALA A 15 4.29 -37.49 -24.62
N CYS A 16 4.77 -37.37 -25.87
CA CYS A 16 5.34 -36.13 -26.38
C CYS A 16 4.30 -35.01 -26.50
N ALA A 17 3.08 -35.32 -26.98
CA ALA A 17 2.00 -34.33 -27.10
C ALA A 17 1.52 -33.78 -25.73
N THR A 18 1.53 -34.63 -24.69
CA THR A 18 1.06 -34.26 -23.33
C THR A 18 2.08 -33.41 -22.57
N ILE A 19 3.38 -33.68 -22.74
CA ILE A 19 4.47 -32.92 -22.10
C ILE A 19 4.65 -31.54 -22.74
N ILE A 20 4.41 -31.42 -24.06
CA ILE A 20 4.44 -30.13 -24.77
C ILE A 20 3.27 -29.24 -24.32
N GLY A 21 2.05 -29.82 -24.17
CA GLY A 21 0.86 -29.11 -23.70
C GLY A 21 0.98 -28.52 -22.30
N MET A 22 1.58 -29.26 -21.36
CA MET A 22 1.80 -28.83 -19.97
C MET A 22 2.76 -27.64 -19.85
N LYS A 23 3.79 -27.59 -20.71
CA LYS A 23 4.75 -26.47 -20.72
C LYS A 23 4.13 -25.23 -21.34
N THR A 24 3.35 -25.37 -22.42
CA THR A 24 2.64 -24.24 -23.04
C THR A 24 1.56 -23.65 -22.14
N THR A 25 0.84 -24.46 -21.35
CA THR A 25 -0.15 -23.95 -20.39
C THR A 25 0.50 -23.22 -19.22
N ILE A 26 1.64 -23.71 -18.69
CA ILE A 26 2.39 -23.01 -17.63
C ILE A 26 2.92 -21.66 -18.13
N THR A 27 3.46 -21.58 -19.35
CA THR A 27 3.96 -20.32 -19.92
C THR A 27 2.83 -19.30 -20.14
N VAL A 28 1.66 -19.75 -20.60
CA VAL A 28 0.47 -18.88 -20.79
C VAL A 28 -0.08 -18.39 -19.44
N LEU A 29 -0.17 -19.26 -18.43
CA LEU A 29 -0.59 -18.88 -17.07
C LEU A 29 0.37 -17.85 -16.44
N SER A 30 1.68 -18.03 -16.63
CA SER A 30 2.69 -17.08 -16.13
C SER A 30 2.61 -15.72 -16.83
N ALA A 31 2.30 -15.69 -18.14
CA ALA A 31 2.14 -14.45 -18.89
C ALA A 31 0.85 -13.69 -18.54
N VAL A 32 -0.23 -14.41 -18.24
CA VAL A 32 -1.50 -13.81 -17.75
C VAL A 32 -1.33 -13.23 -16.35
N LEU A 33 -0.58 -13.91 -15.47
CA LEU A 33 -0.28 -13.38 -14.13
C LEU A 33 0.55 -12.08 -14.19
N LEU A 34 1.55 -12.01 -15.08
CA LEU A 34 2.38 -10.82 -15.28
C LEU A 34 1.61 -9.60 -15.83
N THR A 35 0.59 -9.84 -16.66
CA THR A 35 -0.24 -8.75 -17.22
C THR A 35 -1.25 -8.22 -16.21
N ILE A 36 -1.75 -9.04 -15.29
CA ILE A 36 -2.65 -8.61 -14.20
C ILE A 36 -1.92 -7.69 -13.19
N LEU A 37 -0.62 -7.93 -12.94
CA LEU A 37 0.18 -7.13 -12.01
C LEU A 37 0.49 -5.70 -12.51
N ALA A 38 0.32 -5.43 -13.81
CA ALA A 38 0.68 -4.14 -14.40
C ALA A 38 -0.46 -3.09 -14.40
N ILE A 39 -1.67 -3.44 -13.93
CA ILE A 39 -2.86 -2.56 -14.01
C ILE A 39 -2.95 -1.56 -12.84
N GLY A 40 -2.04 -1.63 -11.86
CA GLY A 40 -2.01 -0.74 -10.69
C GLY A 40 -1.41 0.65 -10.96
N CYS A 41 -1.90 1.38 -11.96
CA CYS A 41 -1.47 2.77 -12.18
C CYS A 41 -2.17 3.69 -11.17
N GLN A 42 -1.46 4.08 -10.12
CA GLN A 42 -1.90 5.07 -9.14
C GLN A 42 -1.52 6.46 -9.66
N THR A 43 -2.52 7.30 -9.96
CA THR A 43 -2.31 8.69 -10.37
C THR A 43 -2.37 9.60 -9.16
N VAL A 44 -1.31 10.37 -8.91
CA VAL A 44 -1.32 11.44 -7.90
C VAL A 44 -2.20 12.58 -8.43
N PRO A 45 -3.08 13.19 -7.62
CA PRO A 45 -3.84 14.36 -8.02
C PRO A 45 -2.90 15.44 -8.56
N SER A 46 -3.10 15.87 -9.81
CA SER A 46 -2.21 16.84 -10.46
C SER A 46 -2.43 18.28 -10.00
N ASP A 47 -3.55 18.55 -9.33
CA ASP A 47 -3.91 19.87 -8.83
C ASP A 47 -4.82 19.73 -7.58
N ILE A 48 -4.38 20.27 -6.45
CA ILE A 48 -5.14 20.28 -5.20
C ILE A 48 -5.69 21.71 -5.03
N PRO A 49 -7.03 21.90 -5.07
CA PRO A 49 -7.64 23.22 -5.01
C PRO A 49 -7.11 24.04 -3.82
N GLU A 50 -6.87 25.33 -4.03
CA GLU A 50 -6.29 26.23 -3.02
C GLU A 50 -7.27 26.60 -1.90
N ASP A 51 -8.57 26.45 -2.15
CA ASP A 51 -9.66 26.89 -1.28
C ASP A 51 -10.31 25.75 -0.48
N LEU A 52 -9.68 24.56 -0.43
CA LEU A 52 -10.18 23.44 0.36
C LEU A 52 -10.19 23.78 1.84
N THR A 53 -11.30 23.48 2.51
CA THR A 53 -11.36 23.50 3.98
C THR A 53 -10.57 22.35 4.59
N PRO A 54 -10.15 22.43 5.87
CA PRO A 54 -9.51 21.31 6.57
C PRO A 54 -10.26 19.99 6.39
N MET A 55 -11.58 19.99 6.61
CA MET A 55 -12.41 18.78 6.46
C MET A 55 -12.32 18.16 5.06
N GLU A 56 -12.24 18.98 4.00
CA GLU A 56 -12.14 18.49 2.64
C GLU A 56 -10.78 17.84 2.34
N TYR A 57 -9.69 18.30 2.97
CA TYR A 57 -8.41 17.59 2.91
C TYR A 57 -8.52 16.19 3.49
N PHE A 58 -9.07 16.05 4.71
CA PHE A 58 -9.21 14.75 5.36
C PHE A 58 -10.16 13.83 4.60
N GLN A 59 -11.26 14.35 4.05
CA GLN A 59 -12.18 13.53 3.27
C GLN A 59 -11.52 13.01 2.00
N ARG A 60 -10.87 13.88 1.21
CA ARG A 60 -10.23 13.48 -0.04
C ARG A 60 -9.00 12.61 0.19
N GLY A 61 -8.21 12.90 1.22
CA GLY A 61 -7.08 12.07 1.64
C GLY A 61 -7.51 10.65 1.99
N GLN A 62 -8.56 10.49 2.79
CA GLN A 62 -9.12 9.17 3.11
C GLN A 62 -9.70 8.47 1.88
N ASP A 63 -10.43 9.18 1.01
CA ASP A 63 -10.97 8.60 -0.23
C ASP A 63 -9.85 8.00 -1.12
N GLU A 64 -8.70 8.67 -1.22
CA GLU A 64 -7.54 8.14 -1.95
C GLU A 64 -6.92 6.93 -1.26
N VAL A 65 -6.76 6.97 0.08
CA VAL A 65 -6.24 5.83 0.87
C VAL A 65 -7.16 4.61 0.75
N ASP A 66 -8.48 4.79 0.80
CA ASP A 66 -9.48 3.72 0.64
C ASP A 66 -9.41 3.06 -0.74
N ARG A 67 -9.09 3.84 -1.77
CA ARG A 67 -8.79 3.36 -3.14
C ARG A 67 -7.40 2.74 -3.28
N ARG A 68 -6.64 2.65 -2.19
CA ARG A 68 -5.23 2.23 -2.13
C ARG A 68 -4.29 3.15 -2.91
N ASN A 69 -4.71 4.37 -3.26
CA ASN A 69 -3.87 5.39 -3.86
C ASN A 69 -3.11 6.15 -2.76
N PHE A 70 -2.14 5.47 -2.15
CA PHE A 70 -1.40 5.99 -1.01
C PHE A 70 -0.66 7.30 -1.32
N ARG A 71 -0.10 7.43 -2.52
CA ARG A 71 0.56 8.67 -2.95
C ARG A 71 -0.43 9.84 -3.07
N GLY A 72 -1.65 9.57 -3.53
CA GLY A 72 -2.72 10.57 -3.54
C GLY A 72 -3.14 11.01 -2.14
N GLY A 73 -3.24 10.05 -1.21
CA GLY A 73 -3.48 10.34 0.21
C GLY A 73 -2.40 11.21 0.83
N LEU A 74 -1.11 10.86 0.63
CA LEU A 74 0.03 11.66 1.09
C LEU A 74 -0.05 13.09 0.58
N ALA A 75 -0.31 13.27 -0.72
CA ALA A 75 -0.39 14.60 -1.30
C ALA A 75 -1.43 15.49 -0.60
N TYR A 76 -2.60 14.96 -0.21
CA TYR A 76 -3.59 15.72 0.54
C TYR A 76 -3.12 16.08 1.95
N TYR A 77 -2.57 15.13 2.71
CA TYR A 77 -2.15 15.38 4.09
C TYR A 77 -0.91 16.28 4.20
N GLU A 78 0.08 16.09 3.32
CA GLU A 78 1.26 16.96 3.25
C GLU A 78 0.86 18.39 2.85
N THR A 79 -0.02 18.54 1.85
CA THR A 79 -0.52 19.87 1.46
C THR A 79 -1.33 20.52 2.59
N PHE A 80 -2.07 19.74 3.36
CA PHE A 80 -2.78 20.25 4.55
C PHE A 80 -1.78 20.83 5.57
N LEU A 81 -0.74 20.07 5.92
CA LEU A 81 0.30 20.52 6.86
C LEU A 81 1.02 21.78 6.38
N GLU A 82 1.23 21.92 5.07
CA GLU A 82 1.84 23.12 4.47
C GLU A 82 0.91 24.35 4.52
N ARG A 83 -0.39 24.18 4.27
CA ARG A 83 -1.35 25.30 4.13
C ARG A 83 -2.04 25.69 5.44
N TYR A 84 -2.09 24.79 6.42
CA TYR A 84 -2.72 24.99 7.73
C TYR A 84 -1.74 24.77 8.90
N PRO A 85 -0.56 25.42 8.92
CA PRO A 85 0.46 25.17 9.95
C PRO A 85 -0.01 25.56 11.37
N ASP A 86 -0.98 26.46 11.49
CA ASP A 86 -1.52 26.91 12.77
C ASP A 86 -2.68 26.03 13.29
N ASP A 87 -3.21 25.09 12.47
CA ASP A 87 -4.27 24.17 12.87
C ASP A 87 -3.68 22.93 13.56
N ILE A 88 -3.17 23.14 14.79
CA ILE A 88 -2.46 22.10 15.55
C ILE A 88 -3.32 20.85 15.78
N GLU A 89 -4.62 21.01 15.98
CA GLU A 89 -5.53 19.89 16.25
C GLU A 89 -5.59 18.93 15.05
N ASN A 90 -5.82 19.47 13.86
CA ASN A 90 -5.84 18.67 12.65
C ASN A 90 -4.42 18.33 12.14
N GLY A 91 -3.40 19.12 12.50
CA GLY A 91 -2.00 18.86 12.18
C GLY A 91 -1.54 17.51 12.72
N VAL A 92 -1.75 17.25 14.01
CA VAL A 92 -1.44 15.96 14.66
C VAL A 92 -2.16 14.79 13.98
N VAL A 93 -3.39 15.02 13.53
CA VAL A 93 -4.16 14.01 12.78
C VAL A 93 -3.55 13.74 11.41
N ALA A 94 -3.15 14.78 10.67
CA ALA A 94 -2.50 14.64 9.37
C ALA A 94 -1.12 13.98 9.48
N GLU A 95 -0.31 14.32 10.49
CA GLU A 95 0.98 13.69 10.77
C GLU A 95 0.83 12.17 10.99
N TYR A 96 -0.18 11.76 11.78
CA TYR A 96 -0.51 10.34 11.92
C TYR A 96 -0.82 9.69 10.57
N TRP A 97 -1.66 10.33 9.75
CA TRP A 97 -2.03 9.77 8.45
C TRP A 97 -0.84 9.65 7.51
N VAL A 98 0.07 10.62 7.49
CA VAL A 98 1.31 10.55 6.70
C VAL A 98 2.14 9.35 7.12
N ALA A 99 2.44 9.20 8.43
CA ALA A 99 3.21 8.08 8.95
C ALA A 99 2.52 6.72 8.70
N PHE A 100 1.19 6.67 8.88
CA PHE A 100 0.39 5.48 8.61
C PHE A 100 0.40 5.10 7.14
N ILE A 101 0.33 6.06 6.22
CA ILE A 101 0.40 5.78 4.79
C ILE A 101 1.78 5.23 4.40
N HIS A 102 2.87 5.78 4.93
CA HIS A 102 4.21 5.20 4.74
C HIS A 102 4.27 3.75 5.23
N HIS A 103 3.64 3.44 6.37
CA HIS A 103 3.49 2.05 6.82
C HIS A 103 2.73 1.19 5.80
N LYS A 104 1.59 1.67 5.26
CA LYS A 104 0.82 0.95 4.23
C LYS A 104 1.62 0.73 2.94
N MET A 105 2.55 1.61 2.62
CA MET A 105 3.45 1.52 1.47
C MET A 105 4.65 0.59 1.71
N GLY A 106 4.86 0.11 2.93
CA GLY A 106 5.99 -0.74 3.32
C GLY A 106 7.27 0.05 3.61
N GLU A 107 7.18 1.37 3.70
CA GLU A 107 8.30 2.29 3.97
C GLU A 107 8.54 2.36 5.48
N ARG A 108 8.98 1.23 6.04
CA ARG A 108 9.02 1.00 7.49
C ARG A 108 9.81 2.04 8.26
N GLU A 109 11.01 2.39 7.79
CA GLU A 109 11.89 3.35 8.46
C GLU A 109 11.24 4.74 8.55
N THR A 110 10.63 5.21 7.45
CA THR A 110 9.91 6.48 7.40
C THR A 110 8.68 6.48 8.31
N ALA A 111 7.92 5.39 8.31
CA ALA A 111 6.75 5.26 9.19
C ALA A 111 7.14 5.28 10.67
N ILE A 112 8.19 4.55 11.06
CA ILE A 112 8.71 4.54 12.44
C ILE A 112 9.11 5.96 12.84
N ALA A 113 9.91 6.63 12.02
CA ALA A 113 10.35 8.00 12.30
C ALA A 113 9.15 8.95 12.50
N GLY A 114 8.17 8.91 11.61
CA GLY A 114 6.97 9.76 11.72
C GLY A 114 6.14 9.48 12.96
N PHE A 115 5.91 8.20 13.31
CA PHE A 115 5.18 7.86 14.53
C PHE A 115 5.94 8.25 15.80
N THR A 116 7.26 8.09 15.82
CA THR A 116 8.10 8.51 16.95
C THR A 116 8.12 10.02 17.11
N GLU A 117 8.22 10.78 16.03
CA GLU A 117 8.17 12.25 16.05
C GLU A 117 6.81 12.75 16.54
N LEU A 118 5.72 12.12 16.09
CA LEU A 118 4.37 12.43 16.57
C LEU A 118 4.24 12.16 18.09
N LEU A 119 4.70 11.00 18.56
CA LEU A 119 4.64 10.64 19.99
C LEU A 119 5.49 11.57 20.88
N ALA A 120 6.58 12.15 20.36
CA ALA A 120 7.39 13.11 21.11
C ALA A 120 6.64 14.40 21.49
N GLN A 121 5.51 14.69 20.83
CA GLN A 121 4.67 15.86 21.09
C GLN A 121 3.53 15.59 22.09
N GLU A 122 3.29 14.33 22.47
CA GLU A 122 2.10 13.89 23.24
C GLU A 122 1.93 14.66 24.55
N ASP A 123 3.00 14.76 25.36
CA ASP A 123 2.97 15.43 26.66
C ASP A 123 2.64 16.93 26.55
N GLU A 124 3.14 17.60 25.51
CA GLU A 124 2.89 19.04 25.28
C GLU A 124 1.46 19.31 24.80
N LEU A 125 0.91 18.39 24.02
CA LEU A 125 -0.38 18.53 23.37
C LEU A 125 -1.52 17.84 24.13
N GLN A 126 -1.22 17.21 25.27
CA GLN A 126 -2.18 16.48 26.09
C GLN A 126 -3.41 17.35 26.45
N GLY A 127 -4.60 16.84 26.14
CA GLY A 127 -5.87 17.53 26.39
C GLY A 127 -6.15 18.74 25.49
N ARG A 128 -5.24 19.06 24.54
CA ARG A 128 -5.40 20.14 23.55
C ARG A 128 -5.78 19.62 22.17
N VAL A 129 -5.46 18.37 21.88
CA VAL A 129 -5.73 17.68 20.61
C VAL A 129 -6.37 16.30 20.87
N PRO A 130 -6.99 15.66 19.87
CA PRO A 130 -7.49 14.29 20.01
C PRO A 130 -6.38 13.32 20.43
N GLU A 131 -6.68 12.39 21.34
CA GLU A 131 -5.70 11.42 21.84
C GLU A 131 -5.41 10.27 20.86
N TRP A 132 -6.36 9.97 19.98
CA TRP A 132 -6.31 8.79 19.13
C TRP A 132 -5.08 8.71 18.20
N PRO A 133 -4.51 9.80 17.66
CA PRO A 133 -3.30 9.75 16.83
C PRO A 133 -2.11 9.15 17.61
N PHE A 134 -1.95 9.49 18.89
CA PHE A 134 -0.90 8.95 19.75
C PHE A 134 -1.15 7.47 20.09
N ILE A 135 -2.37 7.13 20.48
CA ILE A 135 -2.76 5.75 20.82
C ILE A 135 -2.54 4.82 19.62
N LEU A 136 -2.94 5.24 18.42
CA LEU A 136 -2.78 4.42 17.22
C LEU A 136 -1.33 4.37 16.76
N SER A 137 -0.56 5.45 16.86
CA SER A 137 0.89 5.44 16.57
C SER A 137 1.61 4.40 17.40
N ARG A 138 1.33 4.36 18.71
CA ARG A 138 1.89 3.38 19.64
C ARG A 138 1.58 1.95 19.22
N ARG A 139 0.30 1.67 18.95
CA ARG A 139 -0.13 0.34 18.50
C ARG A 139 0.56 -0.09 17.21
N VAL A 140 0.69 0.82 16.23
CA VAL A 140 1.31 0.50 14.95
C VAL A 140 2.81 0.22 15.13
N LEU A 141 3.50 0.96 16.00
CA LEU A 141 4.91 0.68 16.35
C LEU A 141 5.07 -0.69 17.03
N GLU A 142 4.20 -1.01 18.00
CA GLU A 142 4.17 -2.34 18.64
C GLU A 142 3.95 -3.46 17.60
N GLU A 143 3.03 -3.26 16.65
CA GLU A 143 2.79 -4.21 15.54
C GLU A 143 4.01 -4.36 14.62
N MET A 144 4.83 -3.32 14.47
CA MET A 144 6.10 -3.37 13.74
C MET A 144 7.24 -4.03 14.53
N GLY A 145 7.06 -4.27 15.84
CA GLY A 145 8.09 -4.80 16.74
C GLY A 145 9.02 -3.74 17.30
N GLU A 146 8.64 -2.47 17.28
CA GLU A 146 9.38 -1.38 17.91
C GLU A 146 8.85 -1.13 19.33
N GLU A 147 9.73 -0.81 20.27
CA GLU A 147 9.33 -0.39 21.61
C GLU A 147 8.93 1.10 21.58
N SER A 148 7.71 1.38 22.05
CA SER A 148 7.08 2.70 22.03
C SER A 148 7.05 3.36 23.41
#